data_AF-A0A1V5WSX2-F1
#
_entry.id   AF-A0A1V5WSX2-F1
#
_cell.length_a   1.000
_cell.length_b   1.000
_cell.length_c   1.000
_cell.angle_alpha   90.00
_cell.angle_beta   90.00
_cell.angle_gamma   90.00
#
_symmetry.space_group_name_H-M   'P 1'
#
loop_
_entity.id
_entity.type
_entity.pdbx_description
1 polymer ?
#
loop_
_entity_poly.entity_id
_entity_poly.type
_entity_poly.pdbx_seq_one_letter_code
_entity_poly.pdbx_strand_id
1 'polypeptide(L)'
;MRYYVYNHHNFWQWGIPDSSLTESDIVFMWADFPFRNEVKTLQAMGKKVIVYEHGFGALFDYELNNRDFIADGYLALGDESRDSLIRAGVDSNKILVTGNPIYDDIKKSKHTGNKALYVALHWFRDVQEYNQIVFNQLREAYPQFDWTVKLTDKTGDISAPKKWFNNVEDNILEDIKEKLPKYDMVFTPNPSTFESFARLMGIPVYVVDEEETYKELGDPVRVPINNTYLKIGEKLLKQKPIDMDRYIKRPSLSLDIILDWTKTL
;
A
#
# COMPACT_ATOMS: atom_id res chain seq x y z
N MET A 1 21.05 -19.17 4.27
CA MET A 1 20.35 -19.30 2.97
C MET A 1 20.55 -18.01 2.23
N ARG A 2 20.92 -18.10 0.96
CA ARG A 2 21.05 -16.92 0.10
C ARG A 2 19.67 -16.57 -0.46
N TYR A 3 19.40 -15.29 -0.66
CA TYR A 3 18.12 -14.85 -1.21
C TYR A 3 18.31 -13.87 -2.37
N TYR A 4 17.31 -13.84 -3.23
CA TYR A 4 17.17 -12.88 -4.32
C TYR A 4 15.81 -12.19 -4.19
N VAL A 5 15.71 -10.92 -4.57
CA VAL A 5 14.44 -10.19 -4.62
C VAL A 5 14.14 -9.85 -6.07
N TYR A 6 13.06 -10.42 -6.57
CA TYR A 6 12.60 -10.21 -7.93
C TYR A 6 11.68 -8.98 -7.98
N ASN A 7 12.02 -8.02 -8.84
CA ASN A 7 11.19 -6.87 -9.18
C ASN A 7 10.72 -6.08 -7.94
N HIS A 8 11.66 -5.49 -7.19
CA HIS A 8 11.39 -5.07 -5.81
C HIS A 8 10.58 -3.78 -5.63
N HIS A 9 10.40 -2.96 -6.69
CA HIS A 9 9.58 -1.73 -6.72
C HIS A 9 9.73 -0.81 -5.49
N ASN A 10 10.93 -0.77 -4.90
CA ASN A 10 11.22 -0.07 -3.64
C ASN A 10 10.36 -0.50 -2.42
N PHE A 11 9.60 -1.60 -2.48
CA PHE A 11 8.82 -2.10 -1.34
C PHE A 11 9.56 -3.12 -0.48
N TRP A 12 10.61 -3.75 -1.02
CA TRP A 12 11.53 -4.56 -0.22
C TRP A 12 12.50 -3.68 0.57
N GLN A 13 12.50 -3.82 1.90
CA GLN A 13 13.18 -2.87 2.81
C GLN A 13 14.11 -3.57 3.83
N TRP A 14 14.33 -4.87 3.68
CA TRP A 14 15.20 -5.67 4.53
C TRP A 14 16.66 -5.73 4.05
N GLY A 15 17.04 -4.84 3.14
CA GLY A 15 18.37 -4.76 2.55
C GLY A 15 18.45 -5.30 1.12
N ILE A 16 19.56 -5.01 0.45
CA ILE A 16 19.82 -5.45 -0.92
C ILE A 16 20.24 -6.93 -0.88
N PRO A 17 19.71 -7.78 -1.79
CA PRO A 17 20.18 -9.15 -1.94
C PRO A 17 21.69 -9.20 -2.18
N ASP A 18 22.39 -10.09 -1.48
CA ASP A 18 23.83 -10.31 -1.63
C ASP A 18 24.16 -11.43 -2.63
N SER A 19 23.16 -11.99 -3.30
CA SER A 19 23.30 -13.14 -4.18
C SER A 19 22.60 -12.95 -5.53
N SER A 20 23.15 -13.61 -6.55
CA SER A 20 22.49 -13.72 -7.85
C SER A 20 21.31 -14.70 -7.77
N LEU A 21 20.37 -14.61 -8.71
CA LEU A 21 19.25 -15.56 -8.79
C LEU A 21 19.72 -17.02 -8.80
N THR A 22 20.82 -17.32 -9.50
CA THR A 22 21.36 -18.69 -9.59
C THR A 22 21.89 -19.20 -8.25
N GLU A 23 22.49 -18.33 -7.45
CA GLU A 23 23.08 -18.66 -6.14
C GLU A 23 22.07 -18.63 -4.98
N SER A 24 20.92 -18.00 -5.16
CA SER A 24 19.89 -17.88 -4.13
C SER A 24 19.16 -19.20 -3.88
N ASP A 25 18.77 -19.49 -2.64
CA ASP A 25 17.87 -20.60 -2.30
C ASP A 25 16.40 -20.14 -2.31
N ILE A 26 16.18 -18.85 -2.03
CA ILE A 26 14.88 -18.21 -1.86
C ILE A 26 14.77 -17.06 -2.86
N VAL A 27 13.59 -16.93 -3.46
CA VAL A 27 13.22 -15.76 -4.27
C VAL A 27 12.03 -15.08 -3.63
N PHE A 28 12.22 -13.83 -3.21
CA PHE A 28 11.14 -12.96 -2.77
C PHE A 28 10.56 -12.20 -3.97
N MET A 29 9.23 -12.14 -4.08
CA MET A 29 8.53 -11.41 -5.14
C MET A 29 7.28 -10.70 -4.63
N TRP A 30 6.85 -9.67 -5.34
CA TRP A 30 5.74 -8.81 -4.90
C TRP A 30 4.35 -9.39 -5.16
N ALA A 31 4.25 -10.36 -6.06
CA ALA A 31 3.05 -11.13 -6.35
C ALA A 31 3.47 -12.43 -7.06
N ASP A 32 2.59 -13.44 -7.04
CA ASP A 32 2.80 -14.73 -7.69
C ASP A 32 1.82 -14.97 -8.87
N PHE A 33 0.54 -14.65 -8.69
CA PHE A 33 -0.50 -14.88 -9.69
C PHE A 33 -0.25 -14.25 -11.07
N PRO A 34 0.31 -13.02 -11.20
CA PRO A 34 0.57 -12.46 -12.53
C PRO A 34 1.83 -13.07 -13.17
N PHE A 35 2.62 -13.83 -12.41
CA PHE A 35 3.90 -14.43 -12.80
C PHE A 35 3.89 -15.96 -12.69
N ARG A 36 2.73 -16.57 -12.97
CA ARG A 36 2.52 -18.02 -12.74
C ARG A 36 3.57 -18.91 -13.40
N ASN A 37 4.02 -18.55 -14.60
CA ASN A 37 5.03 -19.35 -15.31
C ASN A 37 6.39 -19.20 -14.65
N GLU A 38 6.77 -17.98 -14.30
CA GLU A 38 8.02 -17.65 -13.62
C GLU A 38 8.11 -18.33 -12.26
N VAL A 39 7.04 -18.30 -11.46
CA VAL A 39 6.96 -19.00 -10.16
C VAL A 39 7.23 -20.49 -10.35
N LYS A 40 6.53 -21.13 -11.30
CA LYS A 40 6.72 -22.56 -11.59
C LYS A 40 8.14 -22.88 -12.07
N THR A 41 8.73 -22.01 -12.90
CA THR A 41 10.12 -22.18 -13.35
C THR A 41 11.10 -22.09 -12.19
N LEU A 42 10.94 -21.12 -11.29
CA LEU A 42 11.78 -20.96 -10.11
C LEU A 42 11.67 -22.17 -9.17
N GLN A 43 10.44 -22.64 -8.91
CA GLN A 43 10.20 -23.85 -8.13
C GLN A 43 10.82 -25.09 -8.79
N ALA A 44 10.73 -25.23 -10.11
CA ALA A 44 11.37 -26.33 -10.86
C ALA A 44 12.91 -26.27 -10.81
N MET A 45 13.50 -25.09 -10.60
CA MET A 45 14.93 -24.91 -10.34
C MET A 45 15.32 -25.18 -8.88
N GLY A 46 14.38 -25.63 -8.04
CA GLY A 46 14.59 -25.90 -6.63
C GLY A 46 14.63 -24.65 -5.74
N LYS A 47 14.16 -23.49 -6.25
CA LYS A 47 14.06 -22.27 -5.47
C LYS A 47 12.75 -22.26 -4.68
N LYS A 48 12.79 -21.72 -3.47
CA LYS A 48 11.59 -21.42 -2.69
C LYS A 48 11.09 -20.02 -3.04
N VAL A 49 9.84 -19.89 -3.46
CA VAL A 49 9.23 -18.62 -3.86
C VAL A 49 8.37 -18.08 -2.72
N ILE A 50 8.70 -16.88 -2.25
CA ILE A 50 7.98 -16.22 -1.17
C ILE A 50 7.41 -14.90 -1.68
N VAL A 51 6.11 -14.69 -1.49
CA VAL A 51 5.47 -13.42 -1.79
C VAL A 51 5.59 -12.49 -0.59
N TYR A 52 5.97 -11.23 -0.78
CA TYR A 52 5.85 -10.19 0.23
C TYR A 52 4.75 -9.21 -0.15
N GLU A 53 4.03 -8.69 0.84
CA GLU A 53 2.95 -7.73 0.62
C GLU A 53 3.47 -6.42 0.01
N HIS A 54 3.21 -6.23 -1.28
CA HIS A 54 3.66 -5.11 -2.08
C HIS A 54 2.69 -3.94 -2.02
N GLY A 55 2.93 -3.09 -1.02
CA GLY A 55 2.04 -2.00 -0.71
C GLY A 55 0.87 -2.44 0.16
N PHE A 56 0.29 -1.46 0.85
CA PHE A 56 -0.71 -1.71 1.87
C PHE A 56 -1.97 -2.35 1.28
N GLY A 57 -2.31 -3.54 1.78
CA GLY A 57 -3.53 -4.25 1.40
C GLY A 57 -3.39 -5.16 0.18
N ALA A 58 -2.21 -5.31 -0.41
CA ALA A 58 -2.02 -6.09 -1.63
C ALA A 58 -2.40 -7.58 -1.45
N LEU A 59 -2.19 -8.15 -0.27
CA LEU A 59 -2.55 -9.55 0.02
C LEU A 59 -4.05 -9.78 0.17
N PHE A 60 -4.87 -8.73 0.28
CA PHE A 60 -6.33 -8.90 0.23
C PHE A 60 -6.83 -9.25 -1.17
N ASP A 61 -6.03 -9.02 -2.21
CA ASP A 61 -6.43 -9.34 -3.59
C ASP A 61 -6.76 -10.84 -3.73
N TYR A 62 -6.07 -11.72 -2.99
CA TYR A 62 -6.33 -13.16 -2.96
C TYR A 62 -7.74 -13.49 -2.48
N GLU A 63 -8.18 -12.87 -1.38
CA GLU A 63 -9.54 -13.08 -0.84
C GLU A 63 -10.59 -12.35 -1.69
N LEU A 64 -10.39 -11.05 -1.89
CA LEU A 64 -11.44 -10.16 -2.41
C LEU A 64 -11.65 -10.32 -3.92
N ASN A 65 -10.64 -10.79 -4.65
CA ASN A 65 -10.67 -10.95 -6.10
C ASN A 65 -10.39 -12.38 -6.55
N ASN A 66 -10.43 -13.34 -5.61
CA ASN A 66 -10.29 -14.77 -5.86
C ASN A 66 -9.04 -15.10 -6.71
N ARG A 67 -7.89 -14.52 -6.32
CA ARG A 67 -6.60 -14.77 -6.99
C ARG A 67 -6.03 -16.11 -6.55
N ASP A 68 -5.33 -16.75 -7.48
CA ASP A 68 -4.60 -17.98 -7.19
C ASP A 68 -3.39 -17.71 -6.29
N PHE A 69 -3.18 -18.56 -5.29
CA PHE A 69 -2.00 -18.59 -4.45
C PHE A 69 -1.13 -19.80 -4.84
N ILE A 70 0.07 -19.54 -5.35
CA ILE A 70 0.97 -20.57 -5.92
C ILE A 70 2.40 -20.52 -5.35
N ALA A 71 2.73 -19.47 -4.60
CA ALA A 71 4.00 -19.37 -3.88
C ALA A 71 4.08 -20.37 -2.71
N ASP A 72 5.30 -20.62 -2.25
CA ASP A 72 5.57 -21.52 -1.13
C ASP A 72 5.24 -20.87 0.23
N GLY A 73 5.27 -19.53 0.29
CA GLY A 73 4.87 -18.78 1.48
C GLY A 73 4.64 -17.29 1.21
N TYR A 74 4.06 -16.61 2.21
CA TYR A 74 3.61 -15.22 2.14
C TYR A 74 4.06 -14.42 3.37
N LEU A 75 4.60 -13.22 3.16
CA LEU A 75 4.93 -12.25 4.20
C LEU A 75 3.83 -11.19 4.28
N ALA A 76 3.07 -11.21 5.37
CA ALA A 76 1.98 -10.29 5.64
C ALA A 76 2.45 -9.06 6.43
N LEU A 77 1.96 -7.86 6.08
CA LEU A 77 2.26 -6.64 6.84
C LEU A 77 1.71 -6.72 8.27
N GLY A 78 0.52 -7.29 8.45
CA GLY A 78 -0.17 -7.38 9.74
C GLY A 78 -1.09 -8.58 9.84
N ASP A 79 -1.74 -8.70 10.99
CA ASP A 79 -2.68 -9.79 11.28
C ASP A 79 -3.88 -9.77 10.31
N GLU A 80 -4.35 -8.59 9.90
CA GLU A 80 -5.47 -8.47 8.96
C GLU A 80 -5.15 -9.07 7.58
N SER A 81 -3.94 -8.83 7.06
CA SER A 81 -3.48 -9.42 5.80
C SER A 81 -3.28 -10.94 5.92
N ARG A 82 -2.77 -11.43 7.06
CA ARG A 82 -2.70 -12.88 7.33
C ARG A 82 -4.09 -13.50 7.33
N ASP A 83 -5.02 -12.90 8.07
CA ASP A 83 -6.36 -13.45 8.23
C ASP A 83 -7.11 -13.45 6.88
N SER A 84 -6.85 -12.45 6.01
CA SER A 84 -7.33 -12.44 4.63
C SER A 84 -6.80 -13.61 3.80
N LEU A 85 -5.49 -13.88 3.83
CA LEU A 85 -4.92 -15.03 3.15
C LEU A 85 -5.47 -16.37 3.65
N ILE A 86 -5.71 -16.51 4.96
CA ILE A 86 -6.33 -17.71 5.54
C ILE A 86 -7.76 -17.88 5.00
N ARG A 87 -8.55 -16.79 4.91
CA ARG A 87 -9.89 -16.82 4.32
C ARG A 87 -9.87 -17.14 2.83
N ALA A 88 -8.81 -16.76 2.11
CA ALA A 88 -8.57 -17.15 0.72
C ALA A 88 -8.18 -18.63 0.55
N GLY A 89 -7.76 -19.32 1.63
CA GLY A 89 -7.43 -20.74 1.63
C GLY A 89 -5.94 -21.06 1.75
N VAL A 90 -5.08 -20.08 2.05
CA VAL A 90 -3.66 -20.32 2.33
C VAL A 90 -3.49 -20.94 3.71
N ASP A 91 -2.72 -22.04 3.80
CA ASP A 91 -2.40 -22.66 5.08
C ASP A 91 -1.65 -21.69 6.01
N SER A 92 -2.10 -21.59 7.27
CA SER A 92 -1.53 -20.64 8.23
C SER A 92 -0.02 -20.77 8.46
N ASN A 93 0.55 -21.99 8.31
CA ASN A 93 2.00 -22.22 8.45
C ASN A 93 2.82 -21.64 7.26
N LYS A 94 2.16 -21.33 6.14
CA LYS A 94 2.75 -20.67 4.97
C LYS A 94 2.68 -19.15 5.04
N ILE A 95 2.23 -18.58 6.14
CA ILE A 95 2.10 -17.13 6.31
C ILE A 95 2.92 -16.67 7.51
N LEU A 96 3.75 -15.64 7.30
CA LEU A 96 4.49 -14.97 8.36
C LEU A 96 4.08 -13.50 8.44
N VAL A 97 3.64 -13.04 9.62
CA VAL A 97 3.37 -11.61 9.85
C VAL A 97 4.70 -10.91 10.14
N THR A 98 5.18 -10.11 9.19
CA THR A 98 6.51 -9.50 9.24
C THR A 98 6.50 -8.01 9.57
N GLY A 99 5.44 -7.27 9.25
CA GLY A 99 5.56 -5.82 9.09
C GLY A 99 6.44 -5.47 7.90
N ASN A 100 6.96 -4.24 7.87
CA ASN A 100 7.98 -3.82 6.90
C ASN A 100 8.81 -2.66 7.49
N PRO A 101 10.17 -2.69 7.40
CA PRO A 101 11.05 -1.68 7.99
C PRO A 101 10.71 -0.23 7.63
N ILE A 102 10.11 0.02 6.46
CA ILE A 102 9.73 1.39 6.05
C ILE A 102 8.75 2.07 7.01
N TYR A 103 7.99 1.29 7.79
CA TYR A 103 6.99 1.80 8.72
C TYR A 103 7.50 1.93 10.17
N ASP A 104 8.65 1.35 10.49
CA ASP A 104 9.09 1.15 11.89
C ASP A 104 9.44 2.46 12.60
N ASP A 105 9.97 3.44 11.86
CA ASP A 105 10.40 4.73 12.40
C ASP A 105 9.33 5.82 12.31
N ILE A 106 8.14 5.51 11.78
CA ILE A 106 7.05 6.47 11.64
C ILE A 106 6.49 6.86 12.99
N LYS A 107 6.59 8.16 13.30
CA LYS A 107 6.09 8.75 14.55
C LYS A 107 4.80 9.52 14.31
N LYS A 108 3.89 9.42 15.28
CA LYS A 108 2.71 10.29 15.33
C LYS A 108 3.12 11.73 15.61
N SER A 109 2.50 12.67 14.89
CA SER A 109 2.64 14.11 15.09
C SER A 109 1.27 14.77 15.21
N LYS A 110 1.24 16.03 15.65
CA LYS A 110 -0.01 16.79 15.76
C LYS A 110 -0.26 17.55 14.46
N HIS A 111 -1.51 17.47 13.99
CA HIS A 111 -1.98 18.01 12.71
C HIS A 111 -3.21 18.88 12.99
N THR A 112 -3.03 20.19 13.03
CA THR A 112 -4.08 21.14 13.46
C THR A 112 -4.18 22.40 12.59
N GLY A 113 -3.34 22.52 11.58
CA GLY A 113 -3.38 23.59 10.60
C GLY A 113 -4.39 23.35 9.49
N ASN A 114 -4.18 24.03 8.37
CA ASN A 114 -5.09 24.05 7.23
C ASN A 114 -4.44 23.54 5.93
N LYS A 115 -3.28 22.88 5.98
CA LYS A 115 -2.65 22.32 4.79
C LYS A 115 -3.32 21.02 4.41
N ALA A 116 -4.05 21.02 3.30
CA ALA A 116 -4.77 19.86 2.81
C ALA A 116 -4.06 19.24 1.61
N LEU A 117 -3.94 17.92 1.64
CA LEU A 117 -3.43 17.15 0.52
C LEU A 117 -4.56 16.34 -0.11
N TYR A 118 -4.82 16.56 -1.40
CA TYR A 118 -5.62 15.64 -2.21
C TYR A 118 -4.71 14.61 -2.87
N VAL A 119 -4.92 13.33 -2.59
CA VAL A 119 -4.18 12.22 -3.18
C VAL A 119 -5.01 11.68 -4.33
N ALA A 120 -4.61 12.06 -5.55
CA ALA A 120 -5.29 11.65 -6.77
C ALA A 120 -5.14 10.14 -7.00
N LEU A 121 -6.17 9.54 -7.59
CA LEU A 121 -6.12 8.15 -8.02
C LEU A 121 -5.06 7.99 -9.12
N HIS A 122 -4.23 6.97 -8.96
CA HIS A 122 -3.48 6.34 -10.04
C HIS A 122 -4.12 4.97 -10.26
N TRP A 123 -4.56 4.71 -11.49
CA TRP A 123 -5.30 3.49 -11.82
C TRP A 123 -4.72 2.87 -13.11
N PHE A 124 -5.13 1.65 -13.44
CA PHE A 124 -4.75 0.98 -14.70
C PHE A 124 -5.32 1.67 -15.95
N ARG A 125 -6.20 2.66 -15.76
CA ARG A 125 -6.83 3.46 -16.80
C ARG A 125 -6.72 4.93 -16.46
N ASP A 126 -6.94 5.78 -17.46
CA ASP A 126 -6.99 7.22 -17.26
C ASP A 126 -8.22 7.59 -16.43
N VAL A 127 -7.98 8.26 -15.30
CA VAL A 127 -8.98 8.79 -14.37
C VAL A 127 -8.73 10.28 -14.09
N GLN A 128 -8.03 10.97 -15.00
CA GLN A 128 -7.66 12.38 -14.85
C GLN A 128 -8.88 13.29 -14.71
N GLU A 129 -9.91 13.10 -15.55
CA GLU A 129 -11.14 13.89 -15.51
C GLU A 129 -11.85 13.74 -14.16
N TYR A 130 -12.01 12.49 -13.70
CA TYR A 130 -12.57 12.20 -12.38
C TYR A 130 -11.78 12.92 -11.27
N ASN A 131 -10.46 12.78 -11.28
CA ASN A 131 -9.62 13.42 -10.26
C ASN A 131 -9.75 14.95 -10.27
N GLN A 132 -9.86 15.56 -11.46
CA GLN A 132 -10.05 17.00 -11.61
C GLN A 132 -11.40 17.47 -11.06
N ILE A 133 -12.47 16.71 -11.30
CA ILE A 133 -13.82 17.00 -10.80
C ILE A 133 -13.83 16.96 -9.27
N VAL A 134 -13.33 15.87 -8.68
CA VAL A 134 -13.28 15.69 -7.22
C VAL A 134 -12.46 16.79 -6.55
N PHE A 135 -11.28 17.11 -7.11
CA PHE A 135 -10.45 18.19 -6.57
C PHE A 135 -11.16 19.55 -6.60
N ASN A 136 -11.87 19.87 -7.69
CA ASN A 136 -12.63 21.12 -7.80
C ASN A 136 -13.74 21.19 -6.74
N GLN A 137 -14.48 20.11 -6.54
CA GLN A 137 -15.52 20.02 -5.51
C GLN A 137 -14.96 20.20 -4.10
N LEU A 138 -13.82 19.57 -3.79
CA LEU A 138 -13.15 19.73 -2.50
C LEU A 138 -12.72 21.18 -2.23
N ARG A 139 -12.13 21.81 -3.24
CA ARG A 139 -11.66 23.20 -3.14
C ARG A 139 -12.82 24.18 -2.94
N GLU A 140 -13.94 23.95 -3.62
CA GLU A 140 -15.14 24.78 -3.49
C GLU A 140 -15.83 24.58 -2.13
N ALA A 141 -15.95 23.32 -1.68
CA ALA A 141 -16.58 22.97 -0.40
C ALA A 141 -15.76 23.43 0.81
N TYR A 142 -14.43 23.42 0.70
CA TYR A 142 -13.53 23.75 1.80
C TYR A 142 -12.47 24.79 1.38
N PRO A 143 -12.88 26.04 1.12
CA PRO A 143 -11.99 27.09 0.62
C PRO A 143 -10.97 27.57 1.67
N GLN A 144 -11.14 27.21 2.95
CA GLN A 144 -10.22 27.57 4.03
C GLN A 144 -8.87 26.83 3.99
N PHE A 145 -8.75 25.77 3.19
CA PHE A 145 -7.53 24.96 3.14
C PHE A 145 -6.51 25.45 2.12
N ASP A 146 -5.24 25.29 2.49
CA ASP A 146 -4.10 25.42 1.58
C ASP A 146 -3.90 24.10 0.83
N TRP A 147 -4.47 24.02 -0.37
CA TRP A 147 -4.56 22.81 -1.15
C TRP A 147 -3.28 22.47 -1.90
N THR A 148 -2.85 21.22 -1.79
CA THR A 148 -1.86 20.58 -2.68
C THR A 148 -2.45 19.30 -3.27
N VAL A 149 -2.10 18.97 -4.50
CA VAL A 149 -2.46 17.69 -5.12
C VAL A 149 -1.22 16.82 -5.24
N LYS A 150 -1.30 15.58 -4.72
CA LYS A 150 -0.31 14.53 -4.94
C LYS A 150 -0.63 13.82 -6.26
N LEU A 151 0.35 13.82 -7.16
CA LEU A 151 0.29 13.20 -8.49
C LEU A 151 1.41 12.17 -8.66
N THR A 152 1.25 11.28 -9.63
CA THR A 152 2.33 10.42 -10.15
C THR A 152 2.38 10.48 -11.67
N ASP A 153 3.38 9.88 -12.29
CA ASP A 153 3.43 9.72 -13.75
C ASP A 153 2.25 8.90 -14.32
N LYS A 154 1.45 8.24 -13.45
CA LYS A 154 0.25 7.48 -13.81
C LYS A 154 -1.08 8.19 -13.52
N THR A 155 -1.08 9.38 -12.92
CA THR A 155 -2.34 10.07 -12.53
C THR A 155 -2.92 11.00 -13.61
N GLY A 156 -2.13 11.32 -14.64
CA GLY A 156 -2.38 12.49 -15.49
C GLY A 156 -2.11 13.81 -14.76
N ASP A 157 -2.26 14.94 -15.48
CA ASP A 157 -2.08 16.27 -14.90
C ASP A 157 -3.39 16.87 -14.40
N ILE A 158 -3.36 17.53 -13.23
CA ILE A 158 -4.54 18.17 -12.64
C ILE A 158 -4.23 19.65 -12.47
N SER A 159 -5.15 20.53 -12.84
CA SER A 159 -5.03 21.96 -12.56
C SER A 159 -5.21 22.21 -11.06
N ALA A 160 -4.10 22.53 -10.40
CA ALA A 160 -4.03 22.74 -8.96
C ALA A 160 -3.01 23.83 -8.60
N PRO A 161 -3.23 24.60 -7.51
CA PRO A 161 -2.34 25.69 -7.11
C PRO A 161 -0.95 25.19 -6.67
N LYS A 162 -0.89 24.00 -6.07
CA LYS A 162 0.34 23.32 -5.65
C LYS A 162 0.27 21.86 -6.05
N LYS A 163 1.40 21.33 -6.51
CA LYS A 163 1.52 19.93 -6.93
C LYS A 163 2.71 19.28 -6.24
N TRP A 164 2.52 18.06 -5.77
CA TRP A 164 3.58 17.17 -5.34
C TRP A 164 3.61 15.97 -6.28
N PHE A 165 4.65 15.88 -7.09
CA PHE A 165 4.81 14.84 -8.11
C PHE A 165 5.90 13.82 -7.71
N ASN A 166 5.70 12.56 -8.07
CA ASN A 166 6.73 11.49 -8.05
C ASN A 166 6.58 10.59 -9.27
N ASN A 167 7.67 9.97 -9.72
CA ASN A 167 7.59 8.81 -10.59
C ASN A 167 7.32 7.55 -9.75
N VAL A 168 6.53 6.60 -10.24
CA VAL A 168 6.25 5.35 -9.52
C VAL A 168 7.50 4.49 -9.29
N GLU A 169 8.49 4.61 -10.17
CA GLU A 169 9.76 3.86 -10.10
C GLU A 169 10.81 4.50 -9.18
N ASP A 170 10.56 5.72 -8.69
CA ASP A 170 11.48 6.45 -7.81
C ASP A 170 11.37 5.99 -6.34
N ASN A 171 12.20 6.56 -5.46
CA ASN A 171 12.16 6.35 -4.02
C ASN A 171 10.93 7.03 -3.35
N ILE A 172 9.73 6.59 -3.76
CA ILE A 172 8.45 7.20 -3.41
C ILE A 172 8.15 7.10 -1.91
N LEU A 173 8.54 6.00 -1.25
CA LEU A 173 8.21 5.77 0.16
C LEU A 173 8.97 6.72 1.09
N GLU A 174 10.25 6.96 0.84
CA GLU A 174 11.02 7.95 1.62
C GLU A 174 10.56 9.39 1.35
N ASP A 175 10.21 9.71 0.11
CA ASP A 175 9.65 11.02 -0.23
C ASP A 175 8.31 11.26 0.49
N ILE A 176 7.48 10.20 0.61
CA ILE A 176 6.27 10.23 1.43
C ILE A 176 6.61 10.53 2.89
N LYS A 177 7.58 9.81 3.49
CA LYS A 177 8.01 10.04 4.87
C LYS A 177 8.47 11.47 5.12
N GLU A 178 9.20 12.07 4.18
CA GLU A 178 9.73 13.42 4.31
C GLU A 178 8.67 14.52 4.18
N LYS A 179 7.77 14.38 3.20
CA LYS A 179 6.85 15.46 2.81
C LYS A 179 5.48 15.37 3.44
N LEU A 180 4.97 14.17 3.68
CA LEU A 180 3.63 13.97 4.24
C LEU A 180 3.41 14.63 5.62
N PRO A 181 4.40 14.67 6.54
CA PRO A 181 4.24 15.38 7.82
C PRO A 181 3.97 16.89 7.71
N LYS A 182 4.11 17.49 6.53
CA LYS A 182 3.85 18.92 6.28
C LYS A 182 2.35 19.22 6.12
N TYR A 183 1.49 18.20 6.01
CA TYR A 183 0.05 18.35 5.78
C TYR A 183 -0.74 17.99 7.01
N ASP A 184 -1.84 18.72 7.22
CA ASP A 184 -2.70 18.55 8.39
C ASP A 184 -3.87 17.59 8.13
N MET A 185 -4.15 17.29 6.86
CA MET A 185 -5.22 16.40 6.45
C MET A 185 -4.99 15.87 5.03
N VAL A 186 -5.44 14.64 4.82
CA VAL A 186 -5.42 13.96 3.53
C VAL A 186 -6.85 13.70 3.08
N PHE A 187 -7.12 13.96 1.82
CA PHE A 187 -8.34 13.58 1.12
C PHE A 187 -7.96 12.63 0.00
N THR A 188 -8.69 11.54 -0.14
CA THR A 188 -8.45 10.59 -1.23
C THR A 188 -9.76 9.93 -1.64
N PRO A 189 -9.93 9.57 -2.92
CA PRO A 189 -11.06 8.75 -3.32
C PRO A 189 -10.98 7.32 -2.78
N ASN A 190 -9.78 6.85 -2.42
CA ASN A 190 -9.54 5.44 -2.10
C ASN A 190 -8.34 5.23 -1.16
N PRO A 191 -8.46 4.43 -0.09
CA PRO A 191 -7.32 3.97 0.70
C PRO A 191 -6.19 3.34 -0.14
N SER A 192 -4.94 3.59 0.25
CA SER A 192 -3.74 3.08 -0.43
C SER A 192 -2.54 3.06 0.50
N THR A 193 -1.37 2.61 0.01
CA THR A 193 -0.09 2.75 0.71
C THR A 193 0.13 4.18 1.20
N PHE A 194 -0.21 5.21 0.42
CA PHE A 194 -0.01 6.59 0.86
C PHE A 194 -0.82 6.91 2.14
N GLU A 195 -2.06 6.43 2.17
CA GLU A 195 -2.98 6.63 3.28
C GLU A 195 -2.47 5.96 4.56
N SER A 196 -1.90 4.76 4.45
CA SER A 196 -1.39 4.04 5.63
C SER A 196 -0.27 4.82 6.32
N PHE A 197 0.64 5.48 5.58
CA PHE A 197 1.63 6.40 6.16
C PHE A 197 0.96 7.56 6.89
N ALA A 198 -0.06 8.17 6.27
CA ALA A 198 -0.78 9.30 6.87
C ALA A 198 -1.42 8.90 8.20
N ARG A 199 -2.13 7.76 8.25
CA ARG A 199 -2.75 7.25 9.49
C ARG A 199 -1.71 6.91 10.55
N LEU A 200 -0.58 6.30 10.17
CA LEU A 200 0.52 6.01 11.10
C LEU A 200 1.15 7.28 11.68
N MET A 201 1.24 8.36 10.90
CA MET A 201 1.70 9.69 11.33
C MET A 201 0.65 10.46 12.15
N GLY A 202 -0.57 9.94 12.27
CA GLY A 202 -1.68 10.59 12.97
C GLY A 202 -2.37 11.69 12.16
N ILE A 203 -2.14 11.74 10.85
CA ILE A 203 -2.83 12.68 9.94
C ILE A 203 -4.24 12.14 9.67
N PRO A 204 -5.30 12.95 9.86
CA PRO A 204 -6.64 12.58 9.45
C PRO A 204 -6.73 12.31 7.94
N VAL A 205 -7.34 11.19 7.56
CA VAL A 205 -7.53 10.79 6.15
C VAL A 205 -9.01 10.62 5.83
N TYR A 206 -9.55 11.44 4.94
CA TYR A 206 -10.95 11.40 4.51
C TYR A 206 -11.07 10.70 3.16
N VAL A 207 -11.89 9.65 3.12
CA VAL A 207 -12.26 8.98 1.87
C VAL A 207 -13.46 9.72 1.30
N VAL A 208 -13.37 10.26 0.08
CA VAL A 208 -14.37 11.22 -0.43
C VAL A 208 -15.38 10.62 -1.42
N ASP A 209 -15.25 9.32 -1.71
CA ASP A 209 -16.11 8.59 -2.64
C ASP A 209 -16.38 7.16 -2.15
N GLU A 210 -17.37 7.01 -1.27
CA GLU A 210 -17.79 5.70 -0.72
C GLU A 210 -18.49 4.83 -1.76
N GLU A 211 -19.16 5.44 -2.74
CA GLU A 211 -19.82 4.72 -3.82
C GLU A 211 -18.81 4.20 -4.87
N GLU A 212 -17.53 4.58 -4.73
CA GLU A 212 -16.45 4.24 -5.65
C GLU A 212 -16.84 4.56 -7.11
N THR A 213 -17.38 5.75 -7.36
CA THR A 213 -17.91 6.14 -8.68
C THR A 213 -16.85 6.12 -9.80
N TYR A 214 -15.58 6.04 -9.43
CA TYR A 214 -14.45 5.80 -10.33
C TYR A 214 -14.29 4.33 -10.78
N LYS A 215 -15.07 3.36 -10.29
CA LYS A 215 -14.92 1.95 -10.66
C LYS A 215 -15.69 1.57 -11.91
N GLU A 216 -15.10 0.70 -12.71
CA GLU A 216 -15.72 0.03 -13.84
C GLU A 216 -15.94 -1.47 -13.54
N LEU A 217 -16.75 -2.14 -14.36
CA LEU A 217 -17.00 -3.57 -14.24
C LEU A 217 -15.70 -4.35 -14.46
N GLY A 218 -15.32 -5.18 -13.49
CA GLY A 218 -14.10 -5.99 -13.53
C GLY A 218 -12.93 -5.38 -12.74
N ASP A 219 -13.09 -4.16 -12.21
CA ASP A 219 -12.11 -3.57 -11.31
C ASP A 219 -12.01 -4.35 -10.00
N PRO A 220 -10.78 -4.55 -9.46
CA PRO A 220 -10.61 -5.30 -8.23
C PRO A 220 -11.29 -4.60 -7.04
N VAL A 221 -11.86 -5.42 -6.17
CA VAL A 221 -12.32 -5.04 -4.85
C VAL A 221 -11.09 -4.81 -3.96
N ARG A 222 -11.09 -3.75 -3.16
CA ARG A 222 -9.95 -3.37 -2.31
C ARG A 222 -10.27 -3.55 -0.84
N VAL A 223 -9.23 -3.44 -0.01
CA VAL A 223 -9.34 -3.54 1.45
C VAL A 223 -10.40 -2.57 1.96
N PRO A 224 -11.43 -3.04 2.68
CA PRO A 224 -12.53 -2.20 3.15
C PRO A 224 -12.14 -1.42 4.41
N ILE A 225 -11.19 -0.49 4.28
CA ILE A 225 -10.82 0.43 5.38
C ILE A 225 -11.69 1.68 5.33
N ASN A 226 -12.98 1.50 5.63
CA ASN A 226 -14.03 2.49 5.35
C ASN A 226 -14.66 3.08 6.61
N ASN A 227 -13.87 3.60 7.55
CA ASN A 227 -14.42 4.29 8.73
C ASN A 227 -14.23 5.82 8.70
N THR A 228 -13.76 6.39 7.58
CA THR A 228 -13.53 7.82 7.40
C THR A 228 -14.10 8.38 6.11
N TYR A 229 -15.26 7.86 5.68
CA TYR A 229 -16.00 8.48 4.57
C TYR A 229 -16.40 9.92 4.92
N LEU A 230 -16.27 10.79 3.92
CA LEU A 230 -16.72 12.17 3.93
C LEU A 230 -17.44 12.45 2.63
N LYS A 231 -18.73 12.72 2.70
CA LYS A 231 -19.43 13.36 1.59
C LYS A 231 -18.93 14.81 1.45
N ILE A 232 -18.48 15.17 0.26
CA ILE A 232 -17.94 16.51 0.00
C ILE A 232 -19.02 17.57 0.30
N GLY A 233 -18.65 18.59 1.08
CA GLY A 233 -19.55 19.64 1.56
C GLY A 233 -20.05 19.43 2.99
N GLU A 234 -19.89 18.23 3.56
CA GLU A 234 -20.25 17.98 4.95
C GLU A 234 -19.20 18.50 5.93
N LYS A 235 -19.59 18.65 7.20
CA LYS A 235 -18.66 19.07 8.25
C LYS A 235 -17.58 17.99 8.43
N LEU A 236 -16.32 18.40 8.43
CA LEU A 236 -15.21 17.50 8.79
C LEU A 236 -15.36 17.01 10.23
N LEU A 237 -15.72 15.74 10.37
CA LEU A 237 -15.86 15.09 11.66
C LEU A 237 -14.51 14.62 12.19
N LYS A 238 -14.34 14.65 13.51
CA LYS A 238 -13.19 14.03 14.16
C LYS A 238 -13.22 12.53 13.87
N GLN A 239 -12.16 12.05 13.23
CA GLN A 239 -12.07 10.66 12.81
C GLN A 239 -11.97 9.71 14.01
N LYS A 240 -12.64 8.56 13.90
CA LYS A 240 -12.37 7.43 14.78
C LYS A 240 -11.01 6.86 14.38
N PRO A 241 -10.03 6.79 15.29
CA PRO A 241 -8.73 6.21 14.96
C PRO A 241 -8.90 4.78 14.46
N ILE A 242 -8.22 4.45 13.37
CA ILE A 242 -8.00 3.06 12.98
C ILE A 242 -6.83 2.54 13.79
N ASP A 243 -7.00 1.37 14.37
CA ASP A 243 -5.89 0.65 14.97
C ASP A 243 -5.01 0.05 13.86
N MET A 244 -4.06 0.87 13.38
CA MET A 244 -3.14 0.46 12.33
C MET A 244 -2.19 -0.67 12.75
N ASP A 245 -2.06 -0.96 14.05
CA ASP A 245 -1.16 -2.02 14.53
C ASP A 245 -1.69 -3.42 14.19
N ARG A 246 -3.01 -3.55 13.91
CA ARG A 246 -3.61 -4.78 13.34
C ARG A 246 -3.24 -4.99 11.86
N TYR A 247 -3.06 -3.90 11.12
CA TYR A 247 -2.78 -3.94 9.68
C TYR A 247 -1.29 -3.90 9.35
N ILE A 248 -0.48 -3.27 10.21
CA ILE A 248 0.96 -3.11 10.02
C ILE A 248 1.66 -3.39 11.34
N LYS A 249 2.24 -4.58 11.46
CA LYS A 249 3.06 -4.97 12.60
C LYS A 249 4.28 -4.05 12.69
N ARG A 250 4.50 -3.46 13.87
CA ARG A 250 5.70 -2.69 14.23
C ARG A 250 6.17 -3.07 15.64
N PRO A 251 7.46 -3.32 15.89
CA PRO A 251 8.54 -3.34 14.90
C PRO A 251 8.39 -4.51 13.92
N SER A 252 8.92 -4.33 12.72
CA SER A 252 9.03 -5.40 11.74
C SER A 252 9.99 -6.51 12.19
N LEU A 253 9.84 -7.71 11.63
CA LEU A 253 10.78 -8.80 11.86
C LEU A 253 12.09 -8.54 11.10
N SER A 254 13.21 -8.96 11.67
CA SER A 254 14.51 -8.93 10.99
C SER A 254 14.56 -9.99 9.88
N LEU A 255 15.43 -9.75 8.90
CA LEU A 255 15.64 -10.68 7.79
C LEU A 255 16.04 -12.09 8.27
N ASP A 256 16.86 -12.20 9.31
CA ASP A 256 17.28 -13.50 9.85
C ASP A 256 16.10 -14.35 10.33
N ILE A 257 15.10 -13.74 10.96
CA ILE A 257 13.89 -14.43 11.41
C ILE A 257 13.06 -14.87 10.20
N ILE A 258 12.93 -14.01 9.19
CA ILE A 258 12.22 -14.34 7.95
C ILE A 258 12.89 -15.53 7.26
N LEU A 259 14.22 -15.48 7.09
CA LEU A 259 14.99 -16.56 6.47
C LEU A 259 14.93 -17.85 7.28
N ASP A 260 14.89 -17.80 8.62
CA ASP A 260 14.73 -18.99 9.44
C ASP A 260 13.36 -19.64 9.26
N TRP A 261 12.29 -18.83 9.26
CA TRP A 261 10.94 -19.31 8.95
C TRP A 261 10.85 -19.97 7.57
N THR A 262 11.53 -19.45 6.55
CA THR A 262 11.49 -20.10 5.22
C THR A 262 12.04 -21.53 5.24
N LYS A 263 12.83 -21.94 6.23
CA LYS A 263 13.31 -23.34 6.37
C LYS A 263 12.21 -24.30 6.79
N THR A 264 11.11 -23.80 7.38
CA THR A 264 9.98 -24.62 7.83
C THR A 264 8.94 -24.87 6.74
N LEU A 265 9.09 -24.22 5.57
CA LEU A 265 8.22 -24.37 4.40
C LEU A 265 8.62 -25.56 3.53
#